data_AF-A0A2T0TN58-F1
#
_entry.id   AF-A0A2T0TN58-F1
#
_cell.length_a   1.000
_cell.length_b   1.000
_cell.length_c   1.000
_cell.angle_alpha   90.00
_cell.angle_beta   90.00
_cell.angle_gamma   90.00
#
_symmetry.space_group_name_H-M   'P 1'
#
loop_
_entity.id
_entity.type
_entity.pdbx_description
1 polymer ?
#
loop_
_entity_poly.entity_id
_entity_poly.type
_entity_poly.pdbx_seq_one_letter_code
_entity_poly.pdbx_strand_id
1 'polypeptide(L)'
;MLTLSLYPAQFAALIAFLSRISRDNLDLPLKQQSLTACVLLAFQATLRLEQVFTWGQRNARRSYKYRLPVTVARALHQEMPYHPLTPDQQALLRHLDQTISTYRPQLLQRYARNPPGAYA
;
A
#
# COMPACT_ATOMS: atom_id res chain seq x y z
N MET A 1 3.79 -6.94 -8.08
CA MET A 1 4.26 -5.82 -7.23
C MET A 1 4.03 -4.52 -7.98
N LEU A 2 3.54 -3.49 -7.29
CA LEU A 2 3.41 -2.11 -7.79
C LEU A 2 4.63 -1.31 -7.34
N THR A 3 5.13 -0.45 -8.22
CA THR A 3 6.20 0.49 -7.85
C THR A 3 5.59 1.87 -7.70
N LEU A 4 5.60 2.40 -6.48
CA LEU A 4 5.11 3.72 -6.12
C LEU A 4 6.29 4.67 -5.97
N SER A 5 6.16 5.89 -6.48
CA SER A 5 7.11 6.97 -6.17
C SER A 5 6.61 7.69 -4.91
N LEU A 6 7.29 7.47 -3.79
CA LEU A 6 6.91 8.04 -2.50
C LEU A 6 7.97 9.03 -2.00
N TYR A 7 7.50 10.11 -1.40
CA TYR A 7 8.36 10.98 -0.59
C TYR A 7 8.56 10.39 0.81
N PRO A 8 9.65 10.74 1.53
CA PRO A 8 9.86 10.28 2.90
C PRO A 8 8.68 10.55 3.84
N ALA A 9 8.04 11.71 3.73
CA ALA A 9 6.84 12.05 4.51
C ALA A 9 5.66 11.11 4.22
N GLN A 10 5.45 10.75 2.95
CA GLN A 10 4.40 9.79 2.56
C GLN A 10 4.71 8.38 3.05
N PHE A 11 5.97 7.97 3.04
CA PHE A 11 6.38 6.70 3.63
C PHE A 11 6.15 6.70 5.14
N ALA A 12 6.52 7.77 5.86
CA ALA A 12 6.22 7.90 7.29
C ALA A 12 4.71 7.86 7.57
N ALA A 13 3.90 8.52 6.72
CA ALA A 13 2.45 8.48 6.79
C ALA A 13 1.87 7.07 6.59
N LEU A 14 2.45 6.25 5.71
CA LEU A 14 2.11 4.83 5.55
C LEU A 14 2.36 4.06 6.84
N ILE A 15 3.56 4.21 7.44
CA ILE A 15 3.93 3.52 8.68
C ILE A 15 3.00 3.94 9.83
N ALA A 16 2.70 5.24 9.93
CA ALA A 16 1.78 5.77 10.93
C ALA A 16 0.35 5.20 10.75
N PHE A 17 -0.12 5.07 9.50
CA PHE A 17 -1.42 4.47 9.21
C PHE A 17 -1.45 2.98 9.59
N LEU A 18 -0.45 2.20 9.20
CA LEU A 18 -0.35 0.78 9.58
C LEU A 18 -0.33 0.61 11.11
N SER A 19 0.44 1.45 11.80
CA SER A 19 0.52 1.43 13.27
C SER A 19 -0.81 1.77 13.95
N ARG A 20 -1.64 2.59 13.30
CA ARG A 20 -3.00 2.89 13.76
C ARG A 20 -3.92 1.69 13.55
N ILE A 21 -3.93 1.11 12.34
CA ILE A 21 -4.72 -0.10 12.04
C ILE A 21 -4.36 -1.24 13.00
N SER A 22 -3.07 -1.42 13.30
CA SER A 22 -2.63 -2.40 14.28
C SER A 22 -3.14 -2.13 15.68
N ARG A 23 -3.16 -0.88 16.12
CA ARG A 23 -3.74 -0.52 17.43
C ARG A 23 -5.24 -0.77 17.47
N ASP A 24 -5.96 -0.33 16.43
CA ASP A 24 -7.42 -0.44 16.35
C ASP A 24 -7.87 -1.91 16.24
N ASN A 25 -7.01 -2.82 15.77
CA ASN A 25 -7.31 -4.25 15.58
C ASN A 25 -6.66 -5.19 16.60
N LEU A 26 -5.79 -4.71 17.50
CA LEU A 26 -5.04 -5.57 18.42
C LEU A 26 -5.96 -6.28 19.43
N ASP A 27 -7.02 -5.59 19.85
CA ASP A 27 -7.99 -6.07 20.85
C ASP A 27 -9.21 -6.77 20.22
N LEU A 28 -9.32 -6.79 18.89
CA LEU A 28 -10.44 -7.41 18.20
C LEU A 28 -10.18 -8.90 17.96
N PRO A 29 -11.11 -9.80 18.32
CA PRO A 29 -10.98 -11.22 18.00
C PRO A 29 -10.90 -11.40 16.48
N LEU A 30 -10.09 -12.35 16.00
CA LEU A 30 -9.84 -12.62 14.57
C LEU A 30 -11.12 -12.72 13.70
N LYS A 31 -12.24 -13.17 14.28
CA LYS A 31 -13.53 -13.26 13.58
C LYS A 31 -14.18 -11.90 13.25
N GLN A 32 -13.74 -10.83 13.90
CA GLN A 32 -14.25 -9.46 13.74
C GLN A 32 -13.27 -8.57 12.97
N GLN A 33 -12.05 -9.06 12.69
CA GLN A 33 -11.07 -8.32 11.89
C GLN A 33 -11.42 -8.39 10.40
N SER A 34 -11.31 -7.26 9.70
CA SER A 34 -11.50 -7.26 8.25
C SER A 34 -10.33 -7.99 7.56
N LEU A 35 -10.61 -8.71 6.48
CA LEU A 35 -9.57 -9.37 5.68
C LEU A 35 -8.51 -8.37 5.18
N THR A 36 -8.96 -7.15 4.87
CA THR A 36 -8.10 -6.01 4.49
C THR A 36 -7.18 -5.60 5.64
N ALA A 37 -7.69 -5.49 6.88
CA ALA A 37 -6.87 -5.23 8.06
C ALA A 37 -5.84 -6.35 8.30
N CYS A 38 -6.23 -7.63 8.18
CA CYS A 38 -5.29 -8.75 8.34
C CYS A 38 -4.15 -8.71 7.31
N VAL A 39 -4.44 -8.34 6.05
CA VAL A 39 -3.42 -8.18 5.00
C VAL A 39 -2.46 -7.03 5.34
N LEU A 40 -2.97 -5.92 5.87
CA LEU A 40 -2.16 -4.78 6.29
C LEU A 40 -1.28 -5.11 7.50
N LEU A 41 -1.80 -5.87 8.46
CA LEU A 41 -1.05 -6.32 9.65
C LEU A 41 0.06 -7.31 9.26
N ALA A 42 -0.26 -8.28 8.40
CA ALA A 42 0.73 -9.21 7.87
C ALA A 42 1.84 -8.45 7.12
N PHE A 43 1.48 -7.42 6.35
CA PHE A 43 2.48 -6.57 5.68
C PHE A 43 3.33 -5.78 6.67
N GLN A 44 2.72 -5.22 7.71
CA GLN A 44 3.45 -4.50 8.75
C GLN A 44 4.51 -5.38 9.43
N ALA A 45 4.20 -6.65 9.69
CA ALA A 45 5.16 -7.61 10.24
C ALA A 45 6.36 -7.89 9.31
N THR A 46 6.21 -7.67 8.00
CA THR A 46 7.30 -7.82 7.03
C THR A 46 8.21 -6.59 6.91
N LEU A 47 7.78 -5.43 7.46
CA LEU A 47 8.57 -4.20 7.41
C LEU A 47 9.76 -4.31 8.37
N ARG A 48 10.97 -4.11 7.83
CA ARG A 48 12.19 -4.11 8.64
C ARG A 48 12.44 -2.72 9.23
N LEU A 49 12.87 -2.69 10.49
CA LEU A 49 13.32 -1.46 11.18
C LEU A 49 14.37 -0.70 10.37
N GLU A 50 15.32 -1.41 9.76
CA GLU A 50 16.34 -0.82 8.89
C GLU A 50 15.75 -0.06 7.70
N GLN A 51 14.67 -0.57 7.10
CA GLN A 51 14.00 0.12 6.00
C GLN A 51 13.40 1.42 6.51
N VAL A 52 12.67 1.37 7.63
CA VAL A 52 12.06 2.57 8.24
C VAL A 52 13.12 3.63 8.53
N PHE A 53 14.23 3.23 9.14
CA PHE A 53 15.35 4.12 9.44
C PHE A 53 15.99 4.70 8.17
N THR A 54 16.23 3.87 7.16
CA THR A 54 16.78 4.30 5.86
C THR A 54 15.88 5.33 5.20
N TRP A 55 14.56 5.16 5.27
CA TRP A 55 13.61 6.14 4.74
C TRP A 55 13.60 7.45 5.54
N GLY A 56 13.84 7.40 6.85
CA GLY A 56 13.99 8.57 7.70
C GLY A 56 15.21 9.43 7.37
N GLN A 57 16.29 8.84 6.85
CA GLN A 57 17.51 9.58 6.47
C GLN A 57 17.49 10.14 5.05
N ARG A 58 16.45 9.86 4.26
CA ARG A 58 16.38 10.31 2.86
C ARG A 58 16.03 11.79 2.75
N ASN A 59 16.54 12.42 1.69
CA ASN A 59 16.19 13.81 1.37
C ASN A 59 14.67 13.96 1.16
N ALA A 60 14.04 14.78 2.00
CA ALA A 60 12.60 15.03 2.01
C ALA A 60 12.05 15.62 0.70
N ARG A 61 12.87 16.32 -0.09
CA ARG A 61 12.47 16.94 -1.36
C ARG A 61 12.51 15.99 -2.55
N ARG A 62 12.98 14.75 -2.36
CA ARG A 62 13.13 13.76 -3.44
C ARG A 62 12.15 12.62 -3.27
N SER A 63 11.55 12.18 -4.37
CA SER A 63 10.75 10.96 -4.41
C SER A 63 11.63 9.75 -4.66
N TYR A 64 11.26 8.62 -4.05
CA TYR A 64 11.97 7.35 -4.17
C TYR A 64 11.01 6.23 -4.56
N LYS A 65 11.53 5.26 -5.29
CA LYS A 65 10.75 4.09 -5.70
C LYS A 65 10.56 3.15 -4.50
N TYR A 66 9.32 2.86 -4.18
CA TYR A 66 8.90 1.89 -3.18
C TYR A 66 8.11 0.77 -3.85
N ARG A 67 8.48 -0.48 -3.58
CA ARG A 67 7.79 -1.65 -4.14
C ARG A 67 6.78 -2.15 -3.12
N LEU A 68 5.51 -2.09 -3.49
CA LEU A 68 4.39 -2.54 -2.66
C LEU A 68 3.70 -3.75 -3.32
N PRO A 69 3.35 -4.82 -2.59
CA PRO A 69 2.50 -5.88 -3.12
C PRO A 69 1.14 -5.31 -3.58
N VAL A 70 0.60 -5.85 -4.68
CA VAL A 70 -0.69 -5.38 -5.23
C VAL A 70 -1.83 -5.60 -4.23
N THR A 71 -1.78 -6.71 -3.48
CA THR A 71 -2.73 -7.04 -2.41
C THR A 71 -2.75 -5.96 -1.33
N VAL A 72 -1.58 -5.51 -0.88
CA VAL A 72 -1.43 -4.44 0.12
C VAL A 72 -1.87 -3.09 -0.45
N ALA A 73 -1.56 -2.80 -1.71
CA ALA A 73 -2.02 -1.58 -2.38
C ALA A 73 -3.55 -1.48 -2.44
N ARG A 74 -4.22 -2.59 -2.77
CA ARG A 74 -5.69 -2.67 -2.80
C ARG A 74 -6.27 -2.56 -1.39
N ALA A 75 -5.68 -3.24 -0.41
CA ALA A 75 -6.12 -3.15 0.98
C ALA A 75 -6.01 -1.70 1.50
N LEU A 76 -4.91 -1.00 1.22
CA LEU A 76 -4.77 0.42 1.57
C LEU A 76 -5.80 1.30 0.87
N HIS A 77 -6.00 1.11 -0.44
CA HIS A 77 -6.98 1.89 -1.21
C HIS A 77 -8.42 1.67 -0.73
N GLN A 78 -8.75 0.47 -0.26
CA GLN A 78 -10.04 0.16 0.33
C GLN A 78 -10.19 0.73 1.74
N GLU A 79 -9.19 0.60 2.61
CA GLU A 79 -9.32 1.00 4.02
C GLU A 79 -9.16 2.51 4.24
N MET A 80 -8.21 3.17 3.56
CA MET A 80 -7.89 4.58 3.82
C MET A 80 -9.08 5.55 3.71
N PRO A 81 -10.01 5.44 2.73
CA PRO A 81 -11.18 6.32 2.64
C PRO A 81 -12.12 6.26 3.84
N TYR A 82 -12.13 5.17 4.60
CA TYR A 82 -13.00 5.00 5.77
C TYR A 82 -12.42 5.61 7.06
N HIS A 83 -11.18 6.12 7.01
CA HIS A 83 -10.52 6.71 8.16
C HIS A 83 -10.23 8.20 7.94
N PRO A 84 -10.18 9.02 9.01
CA PRO A 84 -9.70 10.39 8.90
C PRO A 84 -8.20 10.36 8.54
N LEU A 85 -7.88 10.91 7.38
CA LEU A 85 -6.54 10.92 6.79
C LEU A 85 -5.84 12.27 6.99
N THR A 86 -4.55 12.23 7.35
CA THR A 86 -3.69 13.43 7.34
C THR A 86 -3.37 13.87 5.90
N PRO A 87 -2.89 15.11 5.67
CA PRO A 87 -2.54 15.57 4.32
C PRO A 87 -1.56 14.67 3.58
N ASP A 88 -0.55 14.13 4.28
CA ASP A 88 0.41 13.18 3.70
C ASP A 88 -0.21 11.82 3.37
N GLN A 89 -1.17 11.36 4.18
CA GLN A 89 -1.92 10.14 3.90
C GLN A 89 -2.87 10.33 2.71
N GLN A 90 -3.50 11.50 2.58
CA GLN A 90 -4.29 11.83 1.39
C GLN A 90 -3.42 11.90 0.13
N ALA A 91 -2.22 12.48 0.22
CA ALA A 91 -1.26 12.51 -0.88
C ALA A 91 -0.82 11.09 -1.28
N LEU A 92 -0.57 10.23 -0.30
CA LEU A 92 -0.27 8.81 -0.53
C LEU A 92 -1.43 8.09 -1.22
N LEU A 93 -2.68 8.32 -0.77
CA LEU A 93 -3.88 7.73 -1.39
C LEU A 93 -4.03 8.18 -2.85
N ARG A 94 -3.81 9.47 -3.15
CA ARG A 94 -3.83 9.97 -4.54
C ARG A 94 -2.76 9.33 -5.41
N HIS A 95 -1.54 9.17 -4.91
CA HIS A 95 -0.47 8.47 -5.64
C HIS A 95 -0.80 6.98 -5.85
N LEU A 96 -1.40 6.33 -4.86
CA LEU A 96 -1.89 4.96 -4.98
C LEU A 96 -2.96 4.84 -6.06
N ASP A 97 -3.95 5.74 -6.06
CA ASP A 97 -5.04 5.77 -7.04
C ASP A 97 -4.51 5.97 -8.47
N GLN A 98 -3.63 6.94 -8.67
CA GLN A 98 -2.96 7.16 -9.96
C GLN A 98 -2.18 5.92 -10.41
N THR A 99 -1.46 5.28 -9.50
CA THR A 99 -0.63 4.10 -9.83
C THR A 99 -1.49 2.88 -10.15
N ILE A 100 -2.59 2.66 -9.42
CA ILE A 100 -3.55 1.58 -9.67
C ILE A 100 -4.28 1.82 -11.00
N SER A 101 -4.75 3.03 -11.25
CA SER A 101 -5.39 3.45 -12.51
C SER A 101 -4.46 3.26 -13.70
N THR A 102 -3.16 3.52 -13.54
CA THR A 102 -2.13 3.32 -14.59
C THR A 102 -1.81 1.83 -14.81
N TYR A 103 -1.91 0.99 -13.77
CA TYR A 103 -1.63 -0.44 -13.86
C TYR A 103 -2.79 -1.26 -14.47
N ARG A 104 -4.03 -0.80 -14.28
CA ARG A 104 -5.26 -1.44 -14.78
C ARG A 104 -5.26 -1.69 -16.31
N PRO A 105 -4.89 -0.73 -17.17
CA PRO A 105 -4.82 -0.97 -18.62
C PRO A 105 -3.66 -1.89 -19.03
N GLN A 106 -2.55 -1.94 -18.28
CA GLN A 106 -1.42 -2.80 -18.62
C GLN A 106 -1.68 -4.28 -18.35
N LEU A 107 -2.47 -4.59 -17.31
CA LEU A 107 -2.94 -5.96 -17.07
C LEU A 107 -3.96 -6.38 -18.13
N LEU A 108 -4.93 -5.53 -18.46
CA LEU A 108 -5.90 -5.80 -19.53
C LEU A 108 -5.22 -6.03 -20.88
N GLN A 109 -4.18 -5.26 -21.22
CA GLN A 109 -3.39 -5.50 -22.44
C GLN A 109 -2.61 -6.83 -22.39
N ARG A 110 -2.07 -7.23 -21.24
CA ARG A 110 -1.41 -8.53 -21.09
C ARG A 110 -2.37 -9.72 -21.19
N TYR A 111 -3.58 -9.60 -20.64
CA TYR A 111 -4.65 -10.59 -20.80
C TYR A 111 -5.17 -10.64 -22.24
N ALA A 112 -5.28 -9.50 -22.92
CA ALA A 112 -5.64 -9.43 -24.34
C ALA A 112 -4.56 -10.05 -25.25
N ARG A 113 -3.28 -9.99 -24.86
CA ARG A 113 -2.16 -10.55 -25.63
C ARG A 113 -1.90 -12.04 -25.36
N ASN A 114 -2.39 -12.59 -24.25
CA ASN A 114 -2.26 -14.00 -23.90
C ASN A 114 -3.52 -14.45 -23.14
N PRO A 115 -4.60 -14.81 -23.87
CA PRO A 115 -5.79 -15.35 -23.24
C PRO A 115 -5.47 -16.72 -22.62
N PRO A 116 -5.88 -17.00 -21.37
CA PRO A 116 -5.79 -18.33 -20.79
C PRO A 116 -6.75 -19.26 -21.55
N GLY A 117 -6.23 -19.94 -22.57
CA GLY A 117 -6.98 -20.80 -23.48
C GLY A 117 -6.31 -21.11 -24.83
N ALA A 118 -5.16 -20.48 -25.15
CA ALA A 118 -4.47 -20.69 -26.43
C ALA A 118 -3.47 -21.88 -26.45
N TYR A 119 -3.60 -22.83 -25.53
CA TYR A 119 -2.96 -24.15 -25.63
C TYR A 119 -4.07 -25.19 -25.64
N ALA A 120 -4.62 -25.42 -26.84
CA ALA A 120 -5.41 -26.59 -27.18
C ALA A 120 -4.60 -27.40 -28.21
#